data_AF-A0A2V8QW57-F1
#
_entry.id   AF-A0A2V8QW57-F1
#
_cell.length_a   1.000
_cell.length_b   1.000
_cell.length_c   1.000
_cell.angle_alpha   90.00
_cell.angle_beta   90.00
_cell.angle_gamma   90.00
#
_symmetry.space_group_name_H-M   'P 1'
#
loop_
_entity.id
_entity.type
_entity.pdbx_description
1 polymer ?
#
loop_
_entity_poly.entity_id
_entity_poly.type
_entity_poly.pdbx_seq_one_letter_code
_entity_poly.pdbx_strand_id
1 'polypeptide(L)'
;MATHYIAEVRDLQPEGPYLIGGRSSGGTIAFEMACQLSAAGQEVGLLALLDTYPAGYFKLLPGSGTLGQRASRYAKKLSSHRDNLRQLGTRAKVGYLRNKFRYAPDKIKHRLYRRAYKIYKRVGRPLPPVLKIIEEINCTAVKDYVPQTYSGNVMLFLASDLTADYDLH
;
A
#
# COMPACT_ATOMS: atom_id res chain seq x y z
N MET A 1 5.59 -8.99 -11.70
CA MET A 1 4.21 -9.11 -11.20
C MET A 1 3.22 -8.78 -12.30
N ALA A 2 3.07 -7.51 -12.71
CA ALA A 2 2.13 -7.12 -13.76
C ALA A 2 2.28 -7.93 -15.06
N THR A 3 3.49 -8.00 -15.64
CA THR A 3 3.75 -8.78 -16.86
C THR A 3 3.38 -10.26 -16.74
N HIS A 4 3.64 -10.87 -15.58
CA HIS A 4 3.28 -12.25 -15.33
C HIS A 4 1.75 -12.40 -15.26
N TYR A 5 1.06 -11.52 -14.55
CA TYR A 5 -0.40 -11.54 -14.49
C TYR A 5 -1.07 -11.24 -15.82
N ILE A 6 -0.49 -10.38 -16.66
CA ILE A 6 -0.97 -10.16 -18.03
C ILE A 6 -0.87 -11.45 -18.83
N ALA A 7 0.23 -12.20 -18.73
CA ALA A 7 0.36 -13.48 -19.43
C ALA A 7 -0.76 -14.45 -19.03
N GLU A 8 -0.98 -14.65 -17.72
CA GLU A 8 -2.05 -15.52 -17.21
C GLU A 8 -3.45 -15.05 -17.65
N VAL A 9 -3.70 -13.74 -17.64
CA VAL A 9 -4.99 -13.18 -18.10
C VAL A 9 -5.16 -13.42 -19.60
N ARG A 10 -4.09 -13.26 -20.39
CA ARG A 10 -4.13 -13.42 -21.85
C ARG A 10 -4.25 -14.86 -22.31
N ASP A 11 -3.82 -15.81 -21.50
CA ASP A 11 -4.06 -17.23 -21.75
C ASP A 11 -5.56 -17.57 -21.71
N LEU A 12 -6.35 -16.82 -20.94
CA LEU A 12 -7.80 -16.98 -20.84
C LEU A 12 -8.59 -16.02 -21.74
N GLN A 13 -8.12 -14.78 -21.85
CA GLN A 13 -8.71 -13.72 -22.67
C GLN A 13 -7.61 -13.04 -23.50
N PRO A 14 -7.33 -13.52 -24.72
CA PRO A 14 -6.21 -13.05 -25.52
C PRO A 14 -6.27 -11.57 -25.94
N GLU A 15 -7.49 -11.04 -26.10
CA GLU A 15 -7.79 -9.68 -26.56
C GLU A 15 -8.76 -8.94 -25.65
N GLY A 16 -8.65 -7.61 -25.63
CA GLY A 16 -9.52 -6.72 -24.85
C GLY A 16 -10.98 -6.66 -25.34
N PRO A 17 -11.82 -5.81 -24.70
CA PRO A 17 -11.46 -4.90 -23.63
C PRO A 17 -11.21 -5.60 -22.29
N TYR A 18 -10.13 -5.22 -21.60
CA TYR A 18 -9.81 -5.74 -20.27
C TYR A 18 -10.50 -4.92 -19.18
N LEU A 19 -11.15 -5.60 -18.24
CA LEU A 19 -11.69 -5.01 -17.02
C LEU A 19 -10.79 -5.44 -15.86
N ILE A 20 -9.96 -4.54 -15.37
CA ILE A 20 -8.96 -4.82 -14.35
C ILE A 20 -9.12 -3.90 -13.15
N GLY A 21 -8.78 -4.43 -11.98
CA GLY A 21 -8.87 -3.65 -10.77
C GLY A 21 -8.06 -4.26 -9.65
N GLY A 22 -7.85 -3.49 -8.61
CA GLY A 22 -7.08 -3.94 -7.46
C GLY A 22 -7.30 -3.08 -6.24
N ARG A 23 -7.13 -3.72 -5.08
CA ARG A 23 -7.21 -3.06 -3.78
C ARG A 23 -5.82 -2.81 -3.21
N SER A 24 -5.62 -1.65 -2.59
CA SER A 24 -4.37 -1.31 -1.89
C SER A 24 -3.14 -1.50 -2.79
N SER A 25 -2.15 -2.32 -2.42
CA SER A 25 -1.00 -2.62 -3.30
C SER A 25 -1.39 -3.30 -4.62
N GLY A 26 -2.49 -4.05 -4.62
CA GLY A 26 -3.02 -4.68 -5.83
C GLY A 26 -3.48 -3.66 -6.87
N GLY A 27 -3.96 -2.49 -6.43
CA GLY A 27 -4.36 -1.42 -7.36
C GLY A 27 -3.17 -0.83 -8.12
N THR A 28 -1.98 -0.73 -7.49
CA THR A 28 -0.77 -0.33 -8.21
C THR A 28 -0.34 -1.37 -9.24
N ILE A 29 -0.53 -2.66 -8.94
CA ILE A 29 -0.26 -3.74 -9.90
C ILE A 29 -1.26 -3.66 -11.06
N ALA A 30 -2.55 -3.48 -10.79
CA ALA A 30 -3.59 -3.31 -11.81
C ALA A 30 -3.32 -2.08 -12.70
N PHE A 31 -2.85 -0.98 -12.11
CA PHE A 31 -2.43 0.20 -12.86
C PHE A 31 -1.28 -0.09 -13.83
N GLU A 32 -0.22 -0.76 -13.37
CA GLU A 32 0.88 -1.15 -14.25
C GLU A 32 0.43 -2.15 -15.33
N MET A 33 -0.52 -3.04 -15.00
CA MET A 33 -1.12 -3.92 -16.01
C MET A 33 -1.85 -3.11 -17.08
N ALA A 34 -2.62 -2.09 -16.70
CA ALA A 34 -3.30 -1.19 -17.63
C ALA A 34 -2.31 -0.48 -18.56
N CYS A 35 -1.21 0.06 -18.01
CA CYS A 35 -0.15 0.68 -18.79
C CYS A 35 0.44 -0.27 -19.83
N GLN A 36 0.81 -1.48 -19.42
CA GLN A 36 1.43 -2.47 -20.31
C GLN A 36 0.45 -2.97 -21.38
N LEU A 37 -0.81 -3.20 -21.03
CA LEU A 37 -1.85 -3.59 -21.99
C LEU A 37 -2.10 -2.51 -23.03
N SER A 38 -2.27 -1.25 -22.60
CA SER A 38 -2.45 -0.13 -23.52
C SER A 38 -1.22 0.13 -24.39
N ALA A 39 -0.01 -0.01 -23.85
CA ALA A 39 1.23 0.06 -24.64
C ALA A 39 1.33 -1.06 -25.69
N ALA A 40 0.72 -2.21 -25.43
CA ALA A 40 0.61 -3.33 -26.37
C ALA A 40 -0.59 -3.19 -27.35
N GLY A 41 -1.24 -2.01 -27.41
CA GLY A 41 -2.36 -1.74 -28.30
C GLY A 41 -3.68 -2.39 -27.87
N GLN A 42 -3.76 -2.89 -26.63
CA GLN A 42 -4.97 -3.51 -26.11
C GLN A 42 -5.89 -2.49 -25.45
N GLU A 43 -7.21 -2.66 -25.63
CA GLU A 43 -8.21 -1.85 -24.96
C GLU A 43 -8.37 -2.25 -23.49
N VAL A 44 -8.42 -1.26 -22.60
CA VAL A 44 -8.74 -1.45 -21.18
C VAL A 44 -10.06 -0.72 -20.93
N GLY A 45 -11.16 -1.47 -20.87
CA GLY A 45 -12.50 -0.91 -20.72
C GLY A 45 -12.78 -0.37 -19.32
N LEU A 46 -12.08 -0.89 -18.30
CA LEU A 46 -12.18 -0.40 -16.93
C LEU A 46 -10.88 -0.66 -16.17
N LEU A 47 -10.38 0.40 -15.52
CA LEU A 47 -9.38 0.30 -14.46
C LEU A 47 -9.99 0.79 -13.13
N ALA A 48 -10.28 -0.14 -12.22
CA ALA A 48 -10.86 0.16 -10.90
C ALA A 48 -9.80 0.12 -9.78
N LEU A 49 -9.54 1.26 -9.15
CA LEU A 49 -8.62 1.40 -8.02
C LEU A 49 -9.41 1.50 -6.72
N LEU A 50 -9.29 0.48 -5.87
CA LEU A 50 -10.03 0.37 -4.61
C LEU A 50 -9.09 0.74 -3.45
N ASP A 51 -9.29 1.89 -2.82
CA ASP A 51 -8.50 2.37 -1.67
C ASP A 51 -6.98 2.20 -1.92
N THR A 52 -6.57 2.56 -3.12
CA THR A 52 -5.21 2.35 -3.63
C THR A 52 -4.36 3.56 -3.31
N TYR A 53 -3.19 3.33 -2.72
CA TYR A 53 -2.27 4.41 -2.42
C TYR A 53 -1.74 5.05 -3.71
N PRO A 54 -1.66 6.39 -3.77
CA PRO A 54 -1.01 7.06 -4.90
C PRO A 54 0.44 6.62 -4.99
N ALA A 55 0.96 6.55 -6.22
CA ALA A 55 2.34 6.18 -6.46
C ALA A 55 3.29 7.11 -5.69
N GLY A 56 4.26 6.52 -4.98
CA GLY A 56 5.16 7.26 -4.10
C GLY A 56 4.63 7.52 -2.67
N TYR A 57 3.39 7.15 -2.33
CA TYR A 57 2.86 7.24 -0.95
C TYR A 57 3.81 6.62 0.09
N PHE A 58 4.39 5.46 -0.22
CA PHE A 58 5.32 4.80 0.68
C PHE A 58 6.62 5.58 0.93
N LYS A 59 7.02 6.47 0.01
CA LYS A 59 8.17 7.40 0.19
C LYS A 59 7.85 8.53 1.16
N LEU A 60 6.56 8.82 1.39
CA LEU A 60 6.08 9.84 2.33
C LEU A 60 5.94 9.34 3.77
N LEU A 61 6.03 8.02 4.00
CA LEU A 61 5.93 7.45 5.35
C LEU A 61 7.07 7.92 6.28
N PRO A 62 6.84 8.02 7.61
CA PRO A 62 7.84 8.51 8.57
C PRO A 62 9.14 7.69 8.63
N GLY A 63 9.09 6.43 8.17
CA GLY A 63 10.26 5.54 8.13
C GLY A 63 11.13 5.69 6.87
N SER A 64 10.72 6.51 5.91
CA SER A 64 11.35 6.67 4.60
C SER A 64 12.08 8.03 4.52
N GLY A 65 13.10 8.15 3.67
CA GLY A 65 13.84 9.40 3.45
C GLY A 65 15.10 9.59 4.32
N THR A 66 15.70 10.77 4.23
CA THR A 66 16.93 11.12 4.98
C THR A 66 16.68 11.21 6.48
N LEU A 67 17.74 11.21 7.30
CA LEU A 67 17.61 11.26 8.76
C LEU A 67 16.81 12.49 9.24
N GLY A 68 17.03 13.66 8.62
CA GLY A 68 16.29 14.89 8.89
C GLY A 68 14.81 14.80 8.49
N GLN A 69 14.51 14.24 7.31
CA GLN A 69 13.13 14.01 6.86
C GLN A 69 12.38 13.05 7.81
N ARG A 70 13.05 12.01 8.29
CA ARG A 70 12.50 11.06 9.27
C ARG A 70 12.20 11.77 10.59
N ALA A 71 13.16 12.53 11.14
CA ALA A 71 12.97 13.26 12.39
C ALA A 71 11.76 14.22 12.33
N SER A 72 11.67 15.02 11.26
CA SER A 72 10.55 15.94 11.02
C SER A 72 9.19 15.22 10.96
N ARG A 73 9.10 14.09 10.23
CA ARG A 73 7.86 13.31 10.13
C ARG A 73 7.46 12.65 11.46
N TYR A 74 8.42 12.19 12.26
CA TYR A 74 8.15 11.66 13.59
C TYR A 74 7.68 12.75 14.56
N ALA A 75 8.28 13.95 14.50
CA ALA A 75 7.83 15.10 15.29
C ALA A 75 6.38 15.48 14.93
N LYS A 76 6.05 15.59 13.63
CA LYS A 76 4.68 15.85 13.16
C LYS A 76 3.69 14.77 13.61
N LYS A 77 4.10 13.50 13.57
CA LYS A 77 3.27 12.40 14.08
C LYS A 77 2.97 12.53 15.58
N LEU A 78 3.97 12.94 16.37
CA LEU A 78 3.79 13.11 17.81
C LEU A 78 2.90 14.32 18.13
N SER A 79 3.04 15.43 17.39
CA SER A 79 2.17 16.59 17.54
C SER A 79 0.72 16.26 17.17
N SER A 80 0.49 15.55 16.06
CA SER A 80 -0.87 15.09 15.68
C SER A 80 -1.51 14.22 16.77
N HIS A 81 -0.78 13.25 17.33
CA HIS A 81 -1.30 12.45 18.45
C HIS A 81 -1.63 13.29 19.68
N ARG A 82 -0.84 14.32 19.96
CA ARG A 82 -1.09 15.25 21.08
C ARG A 82 -2.36 16.07 20.82
N ASP A 83 -2.55 16.56 19.60
CA ASP A 83 -3.71 17.37 19.23
C ASP A 83 -4.99 16.53 19.23
N ASN A 84 -4.92 15.29 18.76
CA ASN A 84 -6.04 14.35 18.82
C ASN A 84 -6.41 14.01 20.28
N LEU A 85 -5.43 13.79 21.16
CA LEU A 85 -5.69 13.60 22.59
C LEU A 85 -6.24 14.84 23.30
N ARG A 86 -6.03 16.04 22.76
CA ARG A 86 -6.56 17.30 23.32
C ARG A 86 -8.02 17.52 22.96
N GLN A 87 -8.45 17.08 21.77
CA GLN A 87 -9.82 17.23 21.28
C GLN A 87 -10.80 16.21 21.88
N LEU A 88 -10.32 15.11 22.44
CA LEU A 88 -11.15 14.04 22.99
C LEU A 88 -11.57 14.29 24.46
N GLY A 89 -12.82 13.98 24.79
CA GLY A 89 -13.30 13.91 26.19
C GLY A 89 -12.66 12.75 26.98
N THR A 90 -12.74 12.78 28.32
CA THR A 90 -12.02 11.85 29.22
C THR A 90 -12.30 10.37 28.94
N ARG A 91 -13.55 10.00 28.63
CA ARG A 91 -13.93 8.62 28.27
C ARG A 91 -13.42 8.21 26.88
N ALA A 92 -13.40 9.15 25.92
CA ALA A 92 -12.92 8.89 24.57
C ALA A 92 -11.39 8.71 24.51
N LYS A 93 -10.62 9.38 25.39
CA LYS A 93 -9.16 9.16 25.52
C LYS A 93 -8.80 7.72 25.93
N VAL A 94 -9.59 7.12 26.83
CA VAL A 94 -9.40 5.73 27.25
C VAL A 94 -9.70 4.77 26.09
N GLY A 95 -10.77 5.03 25.32
CA GLY A 95 -11.11 4.29 24.10
C GLY A 95 -10.00 4.37 23.05
N TYR A 96 -9.46 5.57 22.83
CA TYR A 96 -8.35 5.83 21.92
C TYR A 96 -7.09 5.03 22.29
N LEU A 97 -6.65 5.10 23.55
CA LEU A 97 -5.48 4.36 24.02
C LEU A 97 -5.71 2.85 23.93
N ARG A 98 -6.87 2.35 24.37
CA ARG A 98 -7.22 0.93 24.30
C ARG A 98 -7.17 0.40 22.88
N ASN A 99 -7.75 1.11 21.92
CA ASN A 99 -7.68 0.73 20.49
C ASN A 99 -6.24 0.71 19.99
N LYS A 100 -5.40 1.67 20.39
CA LYS A 100 -3.98 1.71 20.01
C LYS A 100 -3.19 0.52 20.56
N PHE A 101 -3.45 0.13 21.80
CA PHE A 101 -2.86 -1.06 22.41
C PHE A 101 -3.36 -2.36 21.78
N ARG A 102 -4.65 -2.44 21.41
CA ARG A 102 -5.24 -3.61 20.74
C ARG A 102 -4.48 -3.99 19.45
N TYR A 103 -4.08 -3.00 18.66
CA TYR A 103 -3.36 -3.22 17.39
C TYR A 103 -1.83 -3.15 17.51
N ALA A 104 -1.28 -2.92 18.70
CA ALA A 104 0.16 -2.83 18.90
C ALA A 104 0.90 -4.15 18.58
N PRO A 105 0.41 -5.34 18.98
CA PRO A 105 1.05 -6.62 18.66
C PRO A 105 1.18 -6.85 17.14
N ASP A 106 0.10 -6.62 16.38
CA ASP A 106 0.11 -6.78 14.92
C ASP A 106 1.11 -5.83 14.25
N LYS A 107 1.17 -4.58 14.70
CA LYS A 107 2.15 -3.60 14.21
C LYS A 107 3.59 -4.01 14.49
N ILE A 108 3.84 -4.63 15.65
CA ILE A 108 5.17 -5.15 16.01
C ILE A 108 5.52 -6.36 15.14
N LYS A 109 4.59 -7.31 14.98
CA LYS A 109 4.74 -8.48 14.10
C LYS A 109 5.11 -8.08 12.68
N HIS A 110 4.39 -7.14 12.07
CA HIS A 110 4.67 -6.67 10.70
C HIS A 110 6.03 -5.96 10.60
N ARG A 111 6.45 -5.26 11.66
CA ARG A 111 7.78 -4.62 11.70
C ARG A 111 8.90 -5.66 11.74
N LEU A 112 8.76 -6.70 12.55
CA LEU A 112 9.70 -7.81 12.63
C LEU A 112 9.75 -8.59 11.31
N TYR A 113 8.58 -8.88 10.73
CA TYR A 113 8.42 -9.52 9.43
C TYR A 113 9.20 -8.78 8.33
N ARG A 114 8.98 -7.47 8.19
CA ARG A 114 9.69 -6.66 7.17
C ARG A 114 11.20 -6.64 7.39
N ARG A 115 11.68 -6.66 8.63
CA ARG A 115 13.12 -6.77 8.92
C ARG A 115 13.66 -8.12 8.49
N ALA A 116 13.00 -9.21 8.87
CA ALA A 116 13.38 -10.56 8.46
C ALA A 116 13.40 -10.69 6.93
N TYR A 117 12.31 -10.29 6.24
CA TYR A 117 12.24 -10.28 4.78
C TYR A 117 13.43 -9.57 4.12
N LYS A 118 13.77 -8.37 4.59
CA LYS A 118 14.92 -7.60 4.05
C LYS A 118 16.26 -8.31 4.26
N ILE A 119 16.43 -9.01 5.37
CA ILE A 119 17.64 -9.80 5.65
C ILE A 119 17.71 -10.99 4.69
N TYR A 120 16.64 -11.77 4.55
CA TYR A 120 16.60 -12.92 3.63
C TYR A 120 16.86 -12.49 2.18
N LYS A 121 16.25 -11.38 1.73
CA LYS A 121 16.49 -10.81 0.41
C LYS A 121 17.96 -10.38 0.22
N ARG A 122 18.59 -9.78 1.24
CA ARG A 122 19.99 -9.34 1.17
C ARG A 122 20.98 -10.50 1.15
N VAL A 123 20.70 -11.58 1.89
CA VAL A 123 21.57 -12.76 1.99
C VAL A 123 21.31 -13.75 0.85
N GLY A 124 20.33 -13.47 -0.03
CA GLY A 124 20.01 -14.33 -1.19
C GLY A 124 19.42 -15.69 -0.80
N ARG A 125 18.91 -15.84 0.43
CA ARG A 125 18.32 -17.09 0.90
C ARG A 125 16.84 -17.20 0.51
N PRO A 126 16.34 -18.41 0.22
CA PRO A 126 14.92 -18.60 -0.04
C PRO A 126 14.09 -18.20 1.19
N LEU A 127 12.99 -17.51 0.95
CA LEU A 127 12.06 -17.11 2.01
C LEU A 127 11.40 -18.35 2.60
N PRO A 128 11.47 -18.56 3.94
CA PRO A 128 10.74 -19.64 4.59
C PRO A 128 9.22 -19.45 4.39
N PRO A 129 8.40 -20.53 4.43
CA PRO A 129 6.96 -20.46 4.14
C PRO A 129 6.21 -19.40 4.96
N VAL A 130 6.58 -19.23 6.24
CA VAL A 130 6.01 -18.20 7.13
C VAL A 130 6.27 -16.76 6.66
N LEU A 131 7.27 -16.56 5.79
CA LEU A 131 7.63 -15.27 5.16
C LEU A 131 7.21 -15.18 3.69
N LYS A 132 6.43 -16.14 3.17
CA LYS A 132 5.85 -16.08 1.81
C LYS A 132 4.44 -15.49 1.83
N ILE A 133 4.26 -14.38 2.53
CA ILE A 133 2.96 -13.67 2.54
C ILE A 133 2.89 -12.78 1.30
N ILE A 134 2.05 -13.17 0.35
CA ILE A 134 1.88 -12.49 -0.96
C ILE A 134 1.62 -10.99 -0.78
N GLU A 135 0.76 -10.62 0.17
CA GLU A 135 0.43 -9.23 0.45
C GLU A 135 1.65 -8.39 0.86
N GLU A 136 2.52 -8.90 1.75
CA GLU A 136 3.72 -8.17 2.18
C GLU A 136 4.80 -8.11 1.07
N ILE A 137 4.88 -9.14 0.23
CA ILE A 137 5.76 -9.15 -0.94
C ILE A 137 5.29 -8.07 -1.93
N ASN A 138 4.00 -8.03 -2.23
CA ASN A 138 3.38 -7.03 -3.10
C ASN A 138 3.55 -5.61 -2.54
N CYS A 139 3.23 -5.41 -1.25
CA CYS A 139 3.43 -4.13 -0.56
C CYS A 139 4.89 -3.68 -0.55
N THR A 140 5.85 -4.60 -0.59
CA THR A 140 7.27 -4.26 -0.67
C THR A 140 7.70 -3.96 -2.10
N ALA A 141 7.23 -4.72 -3.10
CA ALA A 141 7.52 -4.47 -4.50
C ALA A 141 6.99 -3.11 -4.98
N VAL A 142 5.79 -2.73 -4.53
CA VAL A 142 5.14 -1.46 -4.89
C VAL A 142 5.88 -0.24 -4.32
N LYS A 143 6.72 -0.38 -3.28
CA LYS A 143 7.44 0.78 -2.69
C LYS A 143 8.43 1.44 -3.65
N ASP A 144 9.08 0.62 -4.45
CA ASP A 144 10.14 1.05 -5.35
C ASP A 144 9.61 1.28 -6.77
N TYR A 145 8.33 0.98 -7.01
CA TYR A 145 7.66 1.20 -8.28
C TYR A 145 7.61 2.70 -8.63
N VAL A 146 7.91 2.99 -9.90
CA VAL A 146 7.80 4.33 -10.49
C VAL A 146 6.67 4.26 -11.52
N PRO A 147 5.59 5.04 -11.33
CA PRO A 147 4.43 4.97 -12.20
C PRO A 147 4.75 5.53 -13.59
N GLN A 148 4.16 4.91 -14.60
CA GLN A 148 4.12 5.42 -15.96
C GLN A 148 2.85 6.25 -16.19
N THR A 149 2.83 7.06 -17.24
CA THR A 149 1.63 7.79 -17.65
C THR A 149 0.63 6.82 -18.28
N TYR A 150 -0.62 6.88 -17.84
CA TYR A 150 -1.73 6.11 -18.40
C TYR A 150 -2.76 7.07 -18.97
N SER A 151 -3.11 6.91 -20.25
CA SER A 151 -4.05 7.78 -20.97
C SER A 151 -5.51 7.32 -20.90
N GLY A 152 -5.77 6.13 -20.36
CA GLY A 152 -7.12 5.58 -20.24
C GLY A 152 -7.87 6.08 -19.00
N ASN A 153 -9.14 5.70 -18.89
CA ASN A 153 -10.00 6.08 -17.77
C ASN A 153 -9.65 5.27 -16.51
N VAL A 154 -9.56 5.96 -15.38
CA VAL A 154 -9.32 5.36 -14.07
C VAL A 154 -10.47 5.68 -13.14
N MET A 155 -11.09 4.65 -12.56
CA MET A 155 -12.14 4.80 -11.57
C MET A 155 -11.56 4.58 -10.18
N LEU A 156 -11.53 5.63 -9.36
CA LEU A 156 -11.02 5.59 -8.00
C LEU A 156 -12.18 5.46 -7.00
N PHE A 157 -12.18 4.37 -6.25
CA PHE A 157 -13.08 4.14 -5.13
C PHE A 157 -12.33 4.38 -3.84
N LEU A 158 -12.75 5.37 -3.06
CA LEU A 158 -12.21 5.66 -1.74
C LEU A 158 -13.21 5.20 -0.70
N ALA A 159 -12.72 4.60 0.39
CA ALA A 159 -13.56 4.34 1.54
C ALA A 159 -14.06 5.69 2.08
N SER A 160 -15.38 5.81 2.27
CA SER A 160 -15.99 7.02 2.87
C SER A 160 -15.51 7.25 4.29
N ASP A 161 -15.21 6.16 5.00
CA ASP A 161 -14.53 6.17 6.28
C ASP A 161 -13.01 6.27 6.07
N LEU A 162 -12.56 7.36 5.44
CA LEU A 162 -11.19 7.84 5.63
C LEU A 162 -11.04 8.45 7.04
N THR A 163 -11.44 7.71 8.08
CA THR A 163 -10.99 7.95 9.47
C THR A 163 -9.54 7.49 9.66
N ALA A 164 -8.75 7.67 8.60
CA ALA A 164 -7.32 7.54 8.61
C ALA A 164 -6.67 8.92 8.73
N ASP A 165 -7.16 9.75 9.66
CA ASP A 165 -6.38 10.89 10.14
C ASP A 165 -5.33 10.42 11.18
N TYR A 166 -4.74 9.24 10.96
CA TYR A 166 -3.94 8.43 11.90
C TYR A 166 -4.55 8.16 13.29
N ASP A 167 -5.70 8.73 13.61
CA ASP A 167 -6.31 8.85 14.92
C ASP A 167 -7.84 8.91 14.74
N LEU A 168 -8.50 8.06 15.52
CA LEU A 168 -9.92 7.73 15.56
C LEU A 168 -10.91 8.92 15.53
N HIS A 169 -12.17 8.62 15.19
CA HIS A 169 -13.33 9.19 15.91
C HIS A 169 -13.34 8.72 17.37
#